data_AF-A0AAW2XHW7-F1
#
_entry.id   AF-A0AAW2XHW7-F1
#
_cell.length_a   1.000
_cell.length_b   1.000
_cell.length_c   1.000
_cell.angle_alpha   90.00
_cell.angle_beta   90.00
_cell.angle_gamma   90.00
#
_symmetry.space_group_name_H-M   'P 1'
#
loop_
_entity.id
_entity.type
_entity.pdbx_description
1 polymer ?
#
loop_
_entity_poly.entity_id
_entity_poly.type
_entity_poly.pdbx_seq_one_letter_code
_entity_poly.pdbx_strand_id
1 'polypeptide(L)'
;MEEKTAYEASKEQSQDVACLMLLSMVPELQKQFEDMEAYDIIIQLKAMFGKATRVERFETVTAILESRQKDDEPVGPYILRMIRLFENLESLGVPLVNELATDIILYTLYKGYANFVVNNHMNSLDKTIHELLWMLKTAEKSIKGEPQKNILMVQKEKNTFKKGDNKNKKKASGKQGTGKTVAKSTKP
;
A
#
# COMPACT_ATOMS: atom_id res chain seq x y z
N MET A 1 5.23 59.96 27.21
CA MET A 1 6.19 60.14 26.11
C MET A 1 6.57 58.78 25.53
N GLU A 2 6.91 57.79 26.37
CA GLU A 2 7.20 56.39 25.96
C GLU A 2 6.02 55.66 25.27
N GLU A 3 4.78 55.86 25.71
CA GLU A 3 3.61 55.19 25.11
C GLU A 3 3.34 55.64 23.65
N LYS A 4 3.57 56.92 23.35
CA LYS A 4 3.41 57.47 22.00
C LYS A 4 4.48 56.95 21.05
N THR A 5 5.74 56.85 21.53
CA THR A 5 6.84 56.28 20.75
C THR A 5 6.67 54.79 20.50
N ALA A 6 6.10 54.06 21.46
CA ALA A 6 5.78 52.63 21.28
C ALA A 6 4.67 52.41 20.24
N TYR A 7 3.63 53.27 20.24
CA TYR A 7 2.57 53.22 19.24
C TYR A 7 3.06 53.52 17.82
N GLU A 8 3.88 54.56 17.65
CA GLU A 8 4.45 54.93 16.35
C GLU A 8 5.34 53.80 15.78
N ALA A 9 6.20 53.21 16.60
CA ALA A 9 7.04 52.07 16.20
C ALA A 9 6.20 50.83 15.81
N SER A 10 5.10 50.56 16.52
CA SER A 10 4.18 49.46 16.16
C SER A 10 3.47 49.71 14.83
N LYS A 11 3.15 50.96 14.52
CA LYS A 11 2.51 51.34 13.24
C LYS A 11 3.48 51.17 12.07
N GLU A 12 4.72 51.61 12.23
CA GLU A 12 5.77 51.43 11.23
C GLU A 12 6.02 49.95 10.92
N GLN A 13 6.12 49.10 11.96
CA GLN A 13 6.22 47.64 11.77
C GLN A 13 5.03 47.04 11.02
N SER A 14 3.81 47.51 11.28
CA SER A 14 2.61 47.07 10.56
C SER A 14 2.68 47.44 9.07
N GLN A 15 3.20 48.63 8.75
CA GLN A 15 3.41 49.08 7.38
C GLN A 15 4.48 48.25 6.65
N ASP A 16 5.59 47.94 7.31
CA ASP A 16 6.62 47.07 6.74
C ASP A 16 6.07 45.67 6.41
N VAL A 17 5.28 45.10 7.32
CA VAL A 17 4.62 43.81 7.08
C VAL A 17 3.64 43.90 5.91
N ALA A 18 2.83 44.96 5.84
CA ALA A 18 1.89 45.16 4.72
C ALA A 18 2.63 45.27 3.38
N CYS A 19 3.73 46.03 3.32
CA CYS A 19 4.58 46.14 2.14
C CYS A 19 5.17 44.78 1.72
N LEU A 20 5.71 44.01 2.67
CA LEU A 20 6.24 42.67 2.39
C LEU A 20 5.16 41.71 1.89
N MET A 21 3.97 41.76 2.49
CA MET A 21 2.82 40.98 2.03
C MET A 21 2.46 41.34 0.58
N LEU A 22 2.32 42.62 0.26
CA LEU A 22 1.98 43.11 -1.07
C LEU A 22 3.02 42.73 -2.13
N LEU A 23 4.32 42.80 -1.79
CA LEU A 23 5.42 42.40 -2.68
C LEU A 23 5.42 40.91 -3.00
N SER A 24 4.85 40.07 -2.13
CA SER A 24 4.77 38.62 -2.34
C SER A 24 3.55 38.20 -3.19
N MET A 25 2.66 39.13 -3.52
CA MET A 25 1.43 38.86 -4.24
C MET A 25 1.60 39.05 -5.75
N VAL A 26 0.68 38.44 -6.50
CA VAL A 26 0.50 38.76 -7.92
C VAL A 26 -0.09 40.17 -8.08
N PRO A 27 0.18 40.87 -9.20
CA PRO A 27 -0.19 42.28 -9.39
C PRO A 27 -1.69 42.56 -9.17
N GLU A 28 -2.56 41.62 -9.53
CA GLU A 28 -4.01 41.75 -9.36
C GLU A 28 -4.41 41.82 -7.88
N LEU A 29 -3.82 40.95 -7.05
CA LEU A 29 -4.05 40.97 -5.60
C LEU A 29 -3.38 42.17 -4.94
N GLN A 30 -2.15 42.51 -5.36
CA GLN A 30 -1.43 43.65 -4.81
C GLN A 30 -2.26 44.93 -4.92
N LYS A 31 -2.83 45.21 -6.10
CA LYS A 31 -3.69 46.38 -6.33
C LYS A 31 -4.96 46.38 -5.47
N GLN A 32 -5.49 45.19 -5.15
CA GLN A 32 -6.69 45.07 -4.33
C GLN A 32 -6.44 45.43 -2.86
N PHE A 33 -5.20 45.30 -2.38
CA PHE A 33 -4.84 45.40 -0.96
C PHE A 33 -3.89 46.58 -0.65
N GLU A 34 -3.55 47.41 -1.63
CA GLU A 34 -2.52 48.47 -1.55
C GLU A 34 -2.72 49.46 -0.39
N ASP A 35 -3.97 49.79 -0.06
CA ASP A 35 -4.31 50.75 1.00
C ASP A 35 -4.72 50.10 2.34
N MET A 36 -4.49 48.80 2.51
CA MET A 36 -4.91 48.07 3.71
C MET A 36 -3.76 47.83 4.68
N GLU A 37 -4.08 47.82 5.98
CA GLU A 37 -3.13 47.40 7.01
C GLU A 37 -2.94 45.88 6.99
N ALA A 38 -1.77 45.41 7.43
CA ALA A 38 -1.40 43.99 7.39
C ALA A 38 -2.47 43.06 7.99
N TYR A 39 -3.11 43.47 9.09
CA TYR A 39 -4.17 42.69 9.73
C TYR A 39 -5.39 42.50 8.83
N ASP A 40 -5.85 43.57 8.18
CA ASP A 40 -7.01 43.53 7.28
C ASP A 40 -6.72 42.70 6.03
N ILE A 41 -5.49 42.82 5.48
CA ILE A 41 -5.03 41.99 4.37
C ILE A 41 -5.16 40.51 4.75
N ILE A 42 -4.65 40.09 5.92
CA ILE A 42 -4.74 38.69 6.38
C ILE A 42 -6.19 38.23 6.50
N ILE A 43 -7.08 39.05 7.08
CA ILE A 43 -8.49 38.70 7.23
C ILE A 43 -9.14 38.48 5.86
N GLN A 44 -8.93 39.40 4.93
CA GLN A 44 -9.56 39.32 3.61
C GLN A 44 -9.02 38.14 2.79
N LEU A 45 -7.71 37.89 2.83
CA LEU A 45 -7.12 36.69 2.21
C LEU A 45 -7.73 35.41 2.78
N LYS A 46 -7.85 35.30 4.11
CA LYS A 46 -8.50 34.13 4.74
C LYS A 46 -9.96 34.00 4.32
N ALA A 47 -10.69 35.10 4.18
CA ALA A 47 -12.07 35.09 3.74
C ALA A 47 -12.23 34.64 2.28
N MET A 48 -11.35 35.10 1.39
CA MET A 48 -11.36 34.77 -0.04
C MET A 48 -10.93 33.33 -0.30
N PHE A 49 -9.79 32.92 0.26
CA PHE A 49 -9.19 31.61 -0.06
C PHE A 49 -9.58 30.51 0.93
N GLY A 50 -9.89 30.83 2.19
CA GLY A 50 -10.12 29.82 3.22
C GLY A 50 -11.33 28.91 2.94
N LYS A 51 -12.41 29.44 2.35
CA LYS A 51 -13.57 28.63 1.93
C LYS A 51 -13.21 27.69 0.78
N ALA A 52 -12.52 28.20 -0.24
CA ALA A 52 -12.07 27.40 -1.37
C ALA A 52 -11.13 26.27 -0.92
N THR A 53 -10.17 26.57 -0.05
CA THR A 53 -9.26 25.57 0.54
C THR A 53 -10.02 24.49 1.31
N ARG A 54 -11.10 24.83 2.04
CA ARG A 54 -11.89 23.83 2.77
C ARG A 54 -12.64 22.88 1.84
N VAL A 55 -13.22 23.40 0.75
CA VAL A 55 -13.91 22.58 -0.26
C VAL A 55 -12.91 21.65 -0.94
N GLU A 56 -11.76 22.17 -1.37
CA GLU A 56 -10.73 21.39 -2.05
C GLU A 56 -10.12 20.31 -1.14
N ARG A 57 -9.93 20.59 0.15
CA ARG A 57 -9.53 19.57 1.13
C ARG A 57 -10.56 18.45 1.23
N PHE A 58 -11.85 18.79 1.27
CA PHE A 58 -12.91 17.79 1.34
C PHE A 58 -12.95 16.91 0.07
N GLU A 59 -12.82 17.52 -1.10
CA GLU A 59 -12.75 16.79 -2.38
C GLU A 59 -11.53 15.89 -2.44
N THR A 60 -10.36 16.37 -1.99
CA THR A 60 -9.12 15.57 -1.96
C THR A 60 -9.24 14.38 -1.00
N VAL A 61 -9.77 14.58 0.21
CA VAL A 61 -10.03 13.48 1.16
C VAL A 61 -11.02 12.47 0.57
N THR A 62 -12.07 12.95 -0.09
CA THR A 62 -13.06 12.08 -0.75
C THR A 62 -12.38 11.23 -1.84
N ALA A 63 -11.57 11.85 -2.70
CA ALA A 63 -10.81 11.15 -3.73
C ALA A 63 -9.85 10.10 -3.15
N ILE A 64 -9.21 10.38 -2.00
CA ILE A 64 -8.36 9.41 -1.29
C ILE A 64 -9.17 8.19 -0.86
N LEU A 65 -10.31 8.40 -0.20
CA LEU A 65 -11.14 7.32 0.34
C LEU A 65 -11.81 6.48 -0.77
N GLU A 66 -12.09 7.10 -1.91
CA GLU A 66 -12.69 6.44 -3.08
C GLU A 66 -11.66 5.80 -4.01
N SER A 67 -10.38 6.19 -3.92
CA SER A 67 -9.28 5.62 -4.71
C SER A 67 -8.91 4.23 -4.22
N ARG A 68 -9.78 3.24 -4.45
CA ARG A 68 -9.48 1.82 -4.23
C ARG A 68 -8.72 1.23 -5.42
N GLN A 69 -7.70 0.43 -5.13
CA GLN A 69 -7.00 -0.33 -6.18
C GLN A 69 -7.96 -1.36 -6.78
N LYS A 70 -8.02 -1.42 -8.12
CA LYS A 70 -8.77 -2.46 -8.85
C LYS A 70 -7.93 -3.75 -8.94
N ASP A 71 -8.60 -4.89 -9.12
CA ASP A 71 -7.95 -6.21 -9.21
C ASP A 71 -6.94 -6.30 -10.37
N ASP A 72 -7.33 -5.75 -11.52
CA ASP A 72 -6.53 -5.73 -12.74
C ASP A 72 -5.50 -4.58 -12.79
N GLU A 73 -5.57 -3.64 -11.86
CA GLU A 73 -4.71 -2.46 -11.85
C GLU A 73 -3.35 -2.75 -11.22
N PRO A 74 -2.24 -2.40 -11.90
CA PRO A 74 -0.92 -2.54 -11.32
C PRO A 74 -0.73 -1.66 -10.08
N VAL A 75 -0.03 -2.17 -9.06
CA VAL A 75 0.09 -1.46 -7.77
C VAL A 75 0.90 -0.16 -7.87
N GLY A 76 1.82 -0.08 -8.85
CA GLY A 76 2.68 1.08 -9.05
C GLY A 76 1.93 2.37 -9.40
N PRO A 77 1.18 2.41 -10.52
CA PRO A 77 0.33 3.54 -10.89
C PRO A 77 -0.67 3.92 -9.80
N TYR A 78 -1.25 2.93 -9.12
CA TYR A 78 -2.16 3.14 -8.00
C TYR A 78 -1.50 3.92 -6.84
N ILE A 79 -0.33 3.49 -6.36
CA ILE A 79 0.38 4.18 -5.28
C ILE A 79 0.84 5.57 -5.71
N LEU A 80 1.28 5.75 -6.95
CA LEU A 80 1.66 7.07 -7.45
C LEU A 80 0.49 8.06 -7.42
N ARG A 81 -0.73 7.58 -7.72
CA ARG A 81 -1.94 8.39 -7.58
C ARG A 81 -2.24 8.73 -6.13
N MET A 82 -2.06 7.80 -5.19
CA MET A 82 -2.20 8.07 -3.75
C MET A 82 -1.19 9.12 -3.26
N ILE A 83 0.08 9.01 -3.67
CA ILE A 83 1.13 10.00 -3.34
C ILE A 83 0.72 11.40 -3.79
N ARG A 84 0.25 11.55 -5.03
CA ARG A 84 -0.21 12.85 -5.55
C ARG A 84 -1.36 13.44 -4.73
N LEU A 85 -2.30 12.60 -4.28
CA LEU A 85 -3.41 13.07 -3.44
C LEU A 85 -2.92 13.51 -2.06
N PHE A 86 -1.90 12.84 -1.51
CA PHE A 86 -1.30 13.23 -0.24
C PHE A 86 -0.49 14.54 -0.35
N GLU A 87 0.29 14.70 -1.43
CA GLU A 87 0.98 15.95 -1.76
C GLU A 87 -0.02 17.10 -1.94
N ASN A 88 -1.20 16.83 -2.52
CA ASN A 88 -2.26 17.84 -2.61
C ASN A 88 -2.85 18.22 -1.24
N LEU A 89 -2.98 17.27 -0.31
CA LEU A 89 -3.38 17.61 1.05
C LEU A 89 -2.33 18.45 1.79
N GLU A 90 -1.05 18.14 1.55
CA GLU A 90 0.06 18.92 2.10
C GLU A 90 0.08 20.35 1.57
N SER A 91 -0.11 20.56 0.26
CA SER A 91 -0.20 21.90 -0.33
C SER A 91 -1.38 22.70 0.21
N LEU A 92 -2.48 22.02 0.56
CA LEU A 92 -3.63 22.61 1.22
C LEU A 92 -3.42 22.85 2.72
N GLY A 93 -2.25 22.56 3.28
CA GLY A 93 -1.90 22.80 4.68
C GLY A 93 -2.37 21.72 5.65
N VAL A 94 -2.59 20.49 5.18
CA VAL A 94 -2.91 19.32 6.01
C VAL A 94 -1.99 18.16 5.62
N PRO A 95 -0.69 18.22 5.96
CA PRO A 95 0.23 17.12 5.68
C PRO A 95 -0.20 15.86 6.44
N LEU A 96 -0.15 14.72 5.77
CA LEU A 96 -0.37 13.42 6.40
C LEU A 96 0.94 12.90 6.99
N VAL A 97 0.87 12.41 8.22
CA VAL A 97 1.98 11.64 8.79
C VAL A 97 2.13 10.32 8.04
N ASN A 98 3.37 9.86 7.86
CA ASN A 98 3.70 8.68 7.06
C ASN A 98 2.94 7.41 7.50
N GLU A 99 2.72 7.23 8.81
CA GLU A 99 1.94 6.13 9.37
C GLU A 99 0.51 6.13 8.82
N LEU A 100 -0.19 7.27 8.94
CA LEU A 100 -1.56 7.41 8.45
C LEU A 100 -1.66 7.25 6.92
N ALA A 101 -0.69 7.79 6.18
CA ALA A 101 -0.63 7.60 4.73
C ALA A 101 -0.49 6.11 4.35
N THR A 102 0.32 5.36 5.11
CA THR A 102 0.50 3.92 4.94
C THR A 102 -0.78 3.16 5.26
N ASP A 103 -1.44 3.47 6.37
CA ASP A 103 -2.70 2.82 6.77
C ASP A 103 -3.81 3.04 5.74
N ILE A 104 -3.91 4.26 5.22
CA ILE A 104 -4.87 4.58 4.15
C ILE A 104 -4.58 3.73 2.91
N ILE A 105 -3.32 3.68 2.45
CA ILE A 105 -2.94 2.87 1.27
C ILE A 105 -3.28 1.39 1.47
N LEU A 106 -3.02 0.84 2.66
CA LEU A 106 -3.33 -0.56 3.00
C LEU A 106 -4.83 -0.82 3.03
N TYR A 107 -5.62 0.13 3.54
CA TYR A 107 -7.08 0.04 3.62
C TYR A 107 -7.77 0.11 2.24
N THR A 108 -7.24 0.92 1.33
CA THR A 108 -7.78 1.08 -0.03
C THR A 108 -7.21 0.07 -1.04
N LEU A 109 -6.26 -0.77 -0.62
CA LEU A 109 -5.65 -1.80 -1.44
C LEU A 109 -6.65 -2.89 -1.88
N TYR A 110 -6.36 -3.54 -3.00
CA TYR A 110 -7.18 -4.65 -3.48
C TYR A 110 -7.12 -5.83 -2.47
N LYS A 111 -8.26 -6.50 -2.26
CA LYS A 111 -8.40 -7.59 -1.26
C LYS A 111 -7.44 -8.76 -1.49
N GLY A 112 -6.95 -8.97 -2.71
CA GLY A 112 -5.91 -9.97 -2.99
C GLY A 112 -4.61 -9.78 -2.21
N TYR A 113 -4.36 -8.57 -1.67
CA TYR A 113 -3.22 -8.26 -0.83
C TYR A 113 -3.45 -8.48 0.68
N ALA A 114 -4.55 -9.11 1.10
CA ALA A 114 -4.86 -9.31 2.53
C ALA A 114 -3.71 -9.96 3.33
N ASN A 115 -3.03 -10.95 2.77
CA ASN A 115 -1.87 -11.59 3.42
C ASN A 115 -0.71 -10.61 3.62
N PHE A 116 -0.49 -9.70 2.66
CA PHE A 116 0.52 -8.65 2.79
C PHE A 116 0.16 -7.66 3.90
N VAL A 117 -1.11 -7.26 3.98
CA VAL A 117 -1.61 -6.33 5.02
C VAL A 117 -1.40 -6.90 6.42
N VAL A 118 -1.77 -8.17 6.65
CA VAL A 118 -1.53 -8.84 7.94
C VAL A 118 -0.04 -8.92 8.26
N ASN A 119 0.79 -9.29 7.29
CA ASN A 119 2.24 -9.34 7.48
C ASN A 119 2.83 -7.96 7.77
N ASN A 120 2.28 -6.89 7.21
CA ASN A 120 2.74 -5.54 7.46
C ASN A 120 2.42 -5.10 8.90
N HIS A 121 1.18 -5.33 9.37
CA HIS A 121 0.78 -5.02 10.74
C HIS A 121 1.59 -5.79 11.78
N MET A 122 1.93 -7.06 11.51
CA MET A 122 2.70 -7.89 12.45
C MET A 122 4.17 -7.47 12.57
N ASN A 123 4.73 -6.83 11.54
CA ASN A 123 6.14 -6.46 11.54
C ASN A 123 6.39 -5.03 12.05
N SER A 124 5.35 -4.23 12.36
CA SER A 124 5.43 -2.86 12.89
C SER A 124 6.62 -2.07 12.37
N LEU A 125 6.71 -1.97 11.05
CA LEU A 125 7.81 -1.29 10.39
C LEU A 125 7.36 0.13 10.09
N ASP A 126 8.07 1.10 10.65
CA ASP A 126 8.02 2.50 10.21
C ASP A 126 8.58 2.56 8.78
N LYS A 127 7.71 2.38 7.79
CA LYS A 127 8.10 2.37 6.38
C LYS A 127 7.73 3.67 5.72
N THR A 128 8.61 4.12 4.85
CA THR A 128 8.27 5.16 3.87
C THR A 128 7.30 4.59 2.82
N ILE A 129 6.51 5.47 2.20
CA ILE A 129 5.60 5.09 1.10
C ILE A 129 6.39 4.45 -0.07
N HIS A 130 7.65 4.87 -0.28
CA HIS A 130 8.52 4.30 -1.30
C HIS A 130 8.95 2.86 -0.99
N GLU A 131 9.27 2.53 0.26
CA GLU A 131 9.55 1.15 0.67
C GLU A 131 8.30 0.28 0.57
N LEU A 132 7.14 0.83 0.98
CA LEU A 132 5.83 0.19 0.83
C LEU A 132 5.58 -0.23 -0.62
N LEU A 133 5.83 0.69 -1.56
CA LEU A 133 5.73 0.44 -3.00
C LEU A 133 6.63 -0.71 -3.46
N TRP A 134 7.88 -0.76 -3.02
CA TRP A 134 8.81 -1.82 -3.43
C TRP A 134 8.37 -3.20 -2.97
N MET A 135 7.89 -3.33 -1.73
CA MET A 135 7.41 -4.63 -1.26
C MET A 135 6.08 -5.00 -1.90
N LEU A 136 5.19 -4.04 -2.11
CA LEU A 136 3.92 -4.28 -2.80
C LEU A 136 4.14 -4.73 -4.25
N LYS A 137 5.11 -4.15 -4.97
CA LYS A 137 5.53 -4.64 -6.29
C LYS A 137 6.09 -6.06 -6.25
N THR A 138 6.78 -6.42 -5.17
CA THR A 138 7.30 -7.79 -4.99
C THR A 138 6.17 -8.77 -4.73
N ALA A 139 5.22 -8.41 -3.85
CA ALA A 139 4.03 -9.19 -3.55
C ALA A 139 3.11 -9.35 -4.78
N GLU A 140 2.99 -8.31 -5.61
CA GLU A 140 2.20 -8.34 -6.85
C GLU A 140 2.64 -9.46 -7.80
N LYS A 141 3.94 -9.70 -7.93
CA LYS A 141 4.49 -10.80 -8.75
C LYS A 141 4.05 -12.16 -8.22
N SER A 142 4.04 -12.33 -6.89
CA SER A 142 3.58 -13.56 -6.24
C SER A 142 2.07 -13.77 -6.37
N ILE A 143 1.29 -12.69 -6.45
CA ILE A 143 -0.17 -12.72 -6.59
C ILE A 143 -0.59 -13.01 -8.04
N LYS A 144 0.07 -12.41 -9.04
CA LYS A 144 -0.25 -12.56 -10.47
C LYS A 144 0.24 -13.86 -11.10
N GLY A 145 0.93 -14.71 -10.33
CA GLY A 145 1.25 -16.08 -10.70
C GLY A 145 2.76 -16.34 -10.82
N GLU A 146 3.33 -16.89 -9.76
CA GLU A 146 3.77 -18.28 -9.92
C GLU A 146 2.66 -19.17 -9.36
N PRO A 147 2.33 -20.32 -9.99
CA PRO A 147 1.57 -21.33 -9.29
C PRO A 147 2.36 -21.61 -8.02
N GLN A 148 1.70 -21.50 -6.86
CA GLN A 148 2.31 -21.95 -5.60
C GLN A 148 2.83 -23.37 -5.83
N LYS A 149 4.14 -23.52 -6.05
CA LYS A 149 4.82 -24.75 -5.73
C LYS A 149 4.65 -24.82 -4.23
N ASN A 150 3.69 -25.63 -3.81
CA ASN A 150 3.54 -26.08 -2.44
C ASN A 150 4.90 -26.65 -2.00
N ILE A 151 5.77 -25.82 -1.45
CA ILE A 151 6.94 -26.25 -0.71
C ILE A 151 6.45 -26.51 0.70
N LEU A 152 5.81 -27.66 0.89
CA LEU A 152 5.99 -28.52 2.07
C LEU A 152 5.18 -29.80 1.88
N MET A 153 5.87 -30.93 1.88
CA MET A 153 5.54 -32.19 2.58
C MET A 153 6.70 -33.15 2.27
N VAL A 154 7.86 -32.88 2.88
CA VAL A 154 8.85 -33.93 3.12
C VAL A 154 8.33 -34.71 4.32
N GLN A 155 7.67 -35.84 4.08
CA GLN A 155 7.77 -36.99 4.96
C GLN A 155 7.35 -38.25 4.20
N LYS A 156 8.29 -38.82 3.44
CA LYS A 156 8.21 -40.22 3.03
C LYS A 156 9.15 -41.01 3.93
N GLU A 157 8.73 -41.22 5.17
CA GLU A 157 9.31 -42.28 5.99
C GLU A 157 8.89 -43.63 5.38
N LYS A 158 9.77 -44.18 4.53
CA LYS A 158 9.81 -45.63 4.28
C LYS A 158 11.10 -46.17 4.87
N ASN A 159 11.11 -46.31 6.18
CA ASN A 159 11.98 -47.27 6.84
C ASN A 159 11.46 -48.68 6.51
N THR A 160 12.23 -49.45 5.76
CA THR A 160 12.68 -50.79 6.16
C THR A 160 13.76 -51.26 5.19
N PHE A 161 15.01 -51.05 5.58
CA PHE A 161 16.12 -51.88 5.14
C PHE A 161 15.96 -53.27 5.77
N LYS A 162 15.92 -54.33 4.96
CA LYS A 162 16.34 -55.66 5.39
C LYS A 162 17.20 -56.30 4.30
N LYS A 163 18.49 -56.39 4.61
CA LYS A 163 19.48 -57.25 3.97
C LYS A 163 19.83 -58.32 5.01
N GLY A 164 19.79 -59.60 4.64
CA GLY A 164 20.15 -60.69 5.56
C GLY A 164 19.94 -62.06 4.91
N ASP A 165 21.06 -62.74 4.70
CA ASP A 165 21.25 -63.97 3.95
C ASP A 165 20.67 -65.27 4.55
N ASN A 166 20.54 -66.25 3.65
CA ASN A 166 21.11 -67.61 3.72
C ASN A 166 20.16 -68.83 3.88
N LYS A 167 20.25 -69.68 2.84
CA LYS A 167 20.18 -71.16 2.76
C LYS A 167 19.51 -71.93 3.91
N ASN A 168 18.53 -72.78 3.54
CA ASN A 168 18.77 -74.22 3.64
C ASN A 168 17.90 -75.10 2.72
N LYS A 169 18.47 -76.25 2.40
CA LYS A 169 18.14 -77.24 1.36
C LYS A 169 17.48 -78.47 2.02
N LYS A 170 16.50 -79.11 1.36
CA LYS A 170 16.28 -80.59 1.23
C LYS A 170 14.83 -80.89 0.77
N LYS A 171 14.67 -81.44 -0.44
CA LYS A 171 14.48 -82.87 -0.83
C LYS A 171 13.03 -83.34 -0.63
N ALA A 172 12.30 -83.55 -1.74
CA ALA A 172 12.02 -84.86 -2.37
C ALA A 172 10.76 -85.50 -1.72
N SER A 173 9.79 -86.13 -2.39
CA SER A 173 9.69 -86.77 -3.70
C SER A 173 8.25 -87.33 -3.85
N GLY A 174 7.74 -87.40 -5.08
CA GLY A 174 6.71 -88.36 -5.52
C GLY A 174 5.27 -87.99 -5.11
N LYS A 175 4.22 -88.30 -5.85
CA LYS A 175 4.00 -89.20 -7.01
C LYS A 175 2.58 -88.79 -7.51
N GLN A 176 2.38 -88.52 -8.81
CA GLN A 176 1.62 -89.37 -9.76
C GLN A 176 0.17 -89.64 -9.29
N GLY A 177 -0.89 -89.40 -10.06
CA GLY A 177 -1.04 -89.23 -11.48
C GLY A 177 -2.47 -88.79 -11.81
N THR A 178 -2.65 -88.22 -13.01
CA THR A 178 -3.47 -88.79 -14.08
C THR A 178 -4.97 -88.51 -13.99
N GLY A 179 -5.39 -87.49 -14.73
CA GLY A 179 -6.73 -87.31 -15.25
C GLY A 179 -6.63 -86.49 -16.54
N LYS A 180 -6.37 -87.17 -17.66
CA LYS A 180 -6.25 -86.62 -19.01
C LYS A 180 -7.59 -86.81 -19.71
N THR A 181 -8.17 -85.74 -20.24
CA THR A 181 -8.98 -85.60 -21.49
C THR A 181 -9.75 -84.26 -21.38
N VAL A 182 -9.44 -83.22 -22.19
CA VAL A 182 -9.77 -83.04 -23.63
C VAL A 182 -11.30 -83.04 -23.79
N ALA A 183 -12.01 -82.03 -24.30
CA ALA A 183 -11.78 -81.14 -25.44
C ALA A 183 -12.83 -79.99 -25.36
N LYS A 184 -12.48 -78.75 -25.71
CA LYS A 184 -12.76 -78.08 -27.01
C LYS A 184 -14.19 -77.54 -27.20
N SER A 185 -14.23 -76.21 -27.39
CA SER A 185 -15.01 -75.42 -28.36
C SER A 185 -16.56 -75.49 -28.26
N THR A 186 -17.33 -74.46 -28.59
CA THR A 186 -17.28 -73.74 -29.86
C THR A 186 -18.01 -72.40 -29.75
N LYS A 187 -17.43 -71.43 -30.45
CA LYS A 187 -17.86 -70.07 -30.76
C LYS A 187 -19.10 -70.10 -31.69
N PRO A 188 -19.91 -69.03 -31.79
CA PRO A 188 -20.91 -68.91 -32.85
C PRO A 188 -20.29 -68.94 -34.24
#